data_AF-A0A6I0SGG9-F1
#
_entry.id   AF-A0A6I0SGG9-F1
#
_cell.length_a   1.000
_cell.length_b   1.000
_cell.length_c   1.000
_cell.angle_alpha   90.00
_cell.angle_beta   90.00
_cell.angle_gamma   90.00
#
_symmetry.space_group_name_H-M   'P 1'
#
loop_
_entity.id
_entity.type
_entity.pdbx_description
1 polymer ?
#
loop_
_entity_poly.entity_id
_entity_poly.type
_entity_poly.pdbx_seq_one_letter_code
_entity_poly.pdbx_strand_id
1 'polypeptide(L)'
;MIHEFEEIIMLPTWLDKNKAMLYMRFPFMKDKVDSLSNAPVFALTVLEEFIIISACTVMSICMNDLTAWYCCLIAFGLHLIVHIIQFLVIRKYIPVIVTSVLCLPYCIWVFI
;
A
#
# COMPACT_ATOMS: atom_id res chain seq x y z
N MET A 1 -9.43 -0.27 -0.43
CA MET A 1 -10.09 1.05 -0.27
C MET A 1 -9.96 1.59 1.14
N ILE A 2 -10.44 0.92 2.20
CA ILE A 2 -10.27 1.41 3.58
C ILE A 2 -8.78 1.56 3.93
N HIS A 3 -7.97 0.55 3.60
CA HIS A 3 -6.51 0.59 3.75
C HIS A 3 -5.91 1.80 3.02
N GLU A 4 -6.25 1.96 1.74
CA GLU A 4 -5.73 3.02 0.87
C GLU A 4 -6.12 4.42 1.37
N PHE A 5 -7.32 4.58 1.93
CA PHE A 5 -7.73 5.85 2.52
C PHE A 5 -6.94 6.16 3.79
N GLU A 6 -6.69 5.17 4.66
CA GLU A 6 -5.80 5.36 5.80
C GLU A 6 -4.39 5.75 5.32
N GLU A 7 -3.90 5.09 4.27
CA GLU A 7 -2.59 5.34 3.69
C GLU A 7 -2.46 6.77 3.15
N ILE A 8 -3.38 7.20 2.28
CA ILE A 8 -3.40 8.56 1.70
C ILE A 8 -3.43 9.64 2.79
N ILE A 9 -4.25 9.46 3.82
CA ILE A 9 -4.47 10.48 4.84
C ILE A 9 -3.28 10.55 5.81
N MET A 10 -2.75 9.40 6.23
CA MET A 10 -1.83 9.34 7.37
C MET A 10 -0.36 9.13 6.98
N LEU A 11 -0.07 8.37 5.91
CA LEU A 11 1.29 7.95 5.61
C LEU A 11 2.21 9.10 5.19
N PRO A 12 1.82 10.05 4.31
CA PRO A 12 2.69 11.16 3.93
C PRO A 12 3.09 12.03 5.12
N THR A 13 2.12 12.34 6.00
CA THR A 13 2.35 13.13 7.21
C THR A 13 3.24 12.39 8.20
N TRP A 14 3.07 11.07 8.33
CA TRP A 14 3.91 10.27 9.21
C TRP A 14 5.34 10.19 8.68
N LEU A 15 5.53 10.01 7.36
CA LEU A 15 6.84 9.99 6.74
C LEU A 15 7.56 11.32 7.01
N ASP A 16 6.90 12.46 6.75
CA ASP A 16 7.47 13.79 6.97
C ASP A 16 7.95 14.00 8.41
N LYS A 17 7.13 13.65 9.40
CA LYS A 17 7.47 13.72 10.83
C LYS A 17 8.64 12.81 11.24
N ASN A 18 8.89 11.74 10.48
CA ASN A 18 9.89 10.73 10.79
C ASN A 18 11.10 10.75 9.84
N LYS A 19 11.16 11.68 8.89
CA LYS A 19 12.21 11.77 7.86
C LYS A 19 13.61 11.70 8.42
N ALA A 20 13.92 12.51 9.45
CA ALA A 20 15.25 12.54 10.04
C ALA A 20 15.71 11.16 10.55
N MET A 21 14.83 10.43 11.23
CA MET A 21 15.10 9.06 11.70
C MET A 21 15.29 8.11 10.52
N LEU A 22 14.42 8.19 9.51
CA LEU A 22 14.48 7.35 8.32
C LEU A 22 15.76 7.60 7.51
N TYR A 23 16.23 8.84 7.44
CA TYR A 23 17.44 9.22 6.71
C TYR A 23 18.71 8.70 7.36
N MET A 24 18.74 8.69 8.70
CA MET A 24 19.87 8.12 9.43
C MET A 24 19.89 6.60 9.33
N ARG A 25 18.74 5.95 9.43
CA ARG A 25 18.66 4.49 9.49
C ARG A 25 18.63 3.81 8.11
N PHE A 26 18.05 4.48 7.12
CA PHE A 26 17.86 3.99 5.75
C PHE A 26 18.27 5.06 4.74
N PRO A 27 19.56 5.43 4.68
CA PRO A 27 20.03 6.53 3.82
C PRO A 27 19.79 6.29 2.34
N PHE A 28 19.67 5.01 1.91
CA PHE A 28 19.34 4.63 0.53
C PHE A 28 17.89 4.91 0.13
N MET A 29 16.99 5.22 1.08
CA MET A 29 15.58 5.51 0.81
C MET A 29 15.23 6.99 0.87
N LYS A 30 16.22 7.90 0.99
CA LYS A 30 15.98 9.35 1.13
C LYS A 30 15.05 9.90 0.06
N ASP A 31 15.37 9.66 -1.21
CA ASP A 31 14.60 10.17 -2.35
C ASP A 31 13.15 9.64 -2.34
N LYS A 32 12.99 8.36 -1.98
CA LYS A 32 11.67 7.73 -1.91
C LYS A 32 10.85 8.28 -0.74
N VAL A 33 11.48 8.48 0.42
CA VAL A 33 10.83 9.09 1.57
C VAL A 33 10.42 10.53 1.26
N ASP A 34 11.25 11.32 0.58
CA ASP A 34 10.90 12.68 0.18
C ASP A 34 9.71 12.72 -0.78
N SER A 35 9.73 11.86 -1.80
CA SER A 35 8.63 11.73 -2.76
C SER A 35 7.33 11.30 -2.07
N LEU A 36 7.36 10.23 -1.27
CA LEU A 36 6.16 9.69 -0.61
C LEU A 36 5.63 10.58 0.52
N SER A 37 6.44 11.49 1.07
CA SER A 37 5.96 12.48 2.03
C SER A 37 5.19 13.62 1.37
N ASN A 38 5.30 13.78 0.05
CA ASN A 38 4.52 14.75 -0.71
C ASN A 38 3.11 14.19 -0.96
N ALA A 39 2.13 14.66 -0.19
CA ALA A 39 0.77 14.12 -0.21
C ALA A 39 0.11 14.14 -1.62
N PRO A 40 0.22 15.21 -2.44
CA PRO A 40 -0.27 15.16 -3.83
C PRO A 40 0.37 14.07 -4.69
N VAL A 41 1.70 13.89 -4.60
CA VAL A 41 2.41 12.84 -5.34
C VAL A 41 1.95 11.46 -4.89
N PHE A 42 1.84 11.28 -3.57
CA PHE A 42 1.33 10.05 -2.97
C PHE A 42 -0.10 9.73 -3.42
N ALA A 43 -1.01 10.72 -3.38
CA ALA A 43 -2.38 10.56 -3.84
C ALA A 43 -2.48 10.21 -5.33
N LEU A 44 -1.56 10.73 -6.16
CA LEU A 44 -1.49 10.36 -7.57
C LEU A 44 -1.11 8.88 -7.75
N THR A 45 -0.18 8.36 -6.95
CA THR A 45 0.16 6.92 -6.95
C THR A 45 -1.04 6.06 -6.58
N VAL A 46 -1.80 6.42 -5.55
CA VAL A 46 -2.99 5.65 -5.16
C VAL A 46 -4.11 5.76 -6.21
N LEU A 47 -4.24 6.91 -6.88
CA LEU A 47 -5.16 7.05 -8.01
C LEU A 47 -4.79 6.12 -9.17
N GLU A 48 -3.50 5.98 -9.48
CA GLU A 48 -3.00 5.05 -10.50
C GLU A 48 -3.41 3.60 -10.18
N GLU A 49 -3.18 3.15 -8.94
CA GLU A 49 -3.59 1.83 -8.47
C GLU A 49 -5.11 1.63 -8.57
N PHE A 50 -5.89 2.63 -8.18
CA PHE A 50 -7.35 2.59 -8.29
C PHE A 50 -7.83 2.42 -9.74
N ILE A 51 -7.21 3.13 -10.69
CA ILE A 51 -7.53 3.01 -12.12
C ILE A 51 -7.20 1.61 -12.64
N ILE A 52 -6.02 1.08 -12.29
CA ILE A 52 -5.60 -0.28 -12.70
C ILE A 52 -6.58 -1.32 -12.17
N ILE A 53 -6.90 -1.29 -10.87
CA ILE A 53 -7.82 -2.26 -10.25
C ILE A 53 -9.22 -2.15 -10.88
N SER A 54 -9.69 -0.92 -11.13
CA SER A 54 -10.99 -0.69 -11.79
C SER A 54 -11.01 -1.27 -13.20
N ALA A 55 -9.96 -1.06 -13.99
CA ALA A 55 -9.84 -1.59 -15.34
C ALA A 55 -9.78 -3.14 -15.33
N CYS A 56 -8.98 -3.73 -14.46
CA CYS A 56 -8.92 -5.18 -14.28
C CYS A 56 -10.27 -5.77 -13.86
N THR A 57 -11.01 -5.09 -12.98
CA THR A 57 -12.35 -5.52 -12.56
C THR A 57 -13.34 -5.50 -13.72
N VAL A 58 -13.40 -4.40 -14.48
CA VAL A 58 -14.29 -4.29 -15.65
C VAL A 58 -13.93 -5.34 -16.71
N MET A 59 -12.65 -5.51 -17.00
CA MET A 59 -12.17 -6.54 -17.93
C MET A 59 -12.58 -7.94 -17.49
N SER A 60 -12.41 -8.27 -16.20
CA SER A 60 -12.81 -9.57 -15.67
C SER A 60 -14.31 -9.86 -15.80
N ILE A 61 -15.16 -8.84 -15.60
CA ILE A 61 -16.60 -8.96 -15.80
C ILE A 61 -16.93 -9.16 -17.28
N CYS A 62 -16.37 -8.33 -18.18
CA CYS A 62 -16.66 -8.38 -19.61
C CYS A 62 -16.21 -9.69 -20.27
N MET A 63 -15.08 -10.25 -19.82
CA MET A 63 -14.51 -11.48 -20.36
C MET A 63 -14.96 -12.74 -19.62
N ASN A 64 -15.70 -12.58 -18.51
CA ASN A 64 -16.05 -13.65 -17.58
C ASN A 64 -14.82 -14.46 -17.12
N ASP A 65 -13.70 -13.77 -16.91
CA ASP A 65 -12.41 -14.32 -16.51
C ASP A 65 -11.82 -13.53 -15.34
N LEU A 66 -11.75 -14.15 -14.17
CA LEU A 66 -11.28 -13.52 -12.94
C LEU A 66 -9.75 -13.48 -12.81
N THR A 67 -8.99 -14.01 -13.78
CA THR A 67 -7.52 -14.10 -13.70
C THR A 67 -6.87 -12.75 -13.41
N ALA A 68 -7.26 -11.69 -14.14
CA ALA A 68 -6.73 -10.35 -13.92
C ALA A 68 -7.08 -9.80 -12.53
N TRP A 69 -8.30 -10.05 -12.06
CA TRP A 69 -8.74 -9.66 -10.72
C TRP A 69 -7.95 -10.38 -9.62
N TYR A 70 -7.69 -11.68 -9.77
CA TYR A 70 -6.85 -12.44 -8.83
C TYR A 70 -5.41 -11.92 -8.80
N CYS A 71 -4.84 -11.53 -9.95
CA CYS A 71 -3.52 -10.89 -9.99
C CYS A 71 -3.51 -9.58 -9.18
N CYS A 72 -4.56 -8.76 -9.28
CA CYS A 72 -4.71 -7.56 -8.44
C CYS A 72 -4.81 -7.92 -6.95
N LEU A 73 -5.55 -8.98 -6.59
CA LEU A 73 -5.68 -9.41 -5.20
C LEU A 73 -4.33 -9.89 -4.62
N ILE A 74 -3.53 -10.60 -5.41
CA ILE A 74 -2.17 -11.01 -5.02
C ILE A 74 -1.28 -9.79 -4.83
N ALA A 75 -1.29 -8.85 -5.79
CA ALA A 75 -0.52 -7.61 -5.69
C ALA A 75 -0.89 -6.81 -4.43
N PHE A 76 -2.18 -6.70 -4.12
CA PHE A 76 -2.67 -6.09 -2.89
C PHE A 76 -2.17 -6.84 -1.64
N GLY A 77 -2.27 -8.17 -1.61
CA GLY A 77 -1.74 -8.98 -0.50
C GLY A 77 -0.24 -8.79 -0.26
N LEU A 78 0.56 -8.73 -1.34
CA LEU A 78 1.99 -8.43 -1.26
C LEU A 78 2.26 -7.02 -0.73
N HIS A 79 1.48 -6.03 -1.16
CA HIS A 79 1.56 -4.66 -0.64
C HIS A 79 1.30 -4.61 0.88
N LEU A 80 0.30 -5.33 1.40
CA LEU A 80 0.05 -5.43 2.85
C LEU A 80 1.25 -6.06 3.59
N ILE A 81 1.86 -7.10 3.02
CA ILE A 81 3.04 -7.76 3.61
C ILE A 81 4.22 -6.78 3.68
N VAL A 82 4.41 -5.94 2.65
CA VAL A 82 5.45 -4.91 2.66
C VAL A 82 5.26 -3.95 3.84
N HIS A 83 4.04 -3.49 4.11
CA HIS A 83 3.77 -2.64 5.29
C HIS A 83 4.07 -3.33 6.62
N ILE A 84 3.73 -4.62 6.74
CA ILE A 84 4.06 -5.40 7.93
C ILE A 84 5.58 -5.52 8.10
N ILE A 85 6.32 -5.79 7.03
CA ILE A 85 7.79 -5.83 7.06
C ILE A 85 8.35 -4.46 7.44
N GLN A 86 7.85 -3.37 6.86
CA GLN A 86 8.25 -2.00 7.21
C GLN A 86 8.04 -1.73 8.70
N PHE A 87 6.89 -2.10 9.25
CA PHE A 87 6.59 -1.97 10.69
C PHE A 87 7.60 -2.72 11.56
N LEU A 88 7.89 -3.99 11.23
CA LEU A 88 8.83 -4.83 11.97
C LEU A 88 10.27 -4.30 11.88
N VAL A 89 10.69 -3.82 10.72
CA VAL A 89 12.04 -3.30 10.48
C VAL A 89 12.22 -1.93 11.15
N ILE A 90 11.26 -1.02 10.99
CA ILE A 90 11.31 0.32 11.56
C ILE A 90 11.12 0.27 13.09
N ARG A 91 10.42 -0.75 13.62
CA ARG A 91 10.14 -0.92 15.07
C ARG A 91 9.46 0.32 15.69
N LYS A 92 8.63 0.98 14.89
CA LYS A 92 7.80 2.11 15.29
C LYS A 92 6.42 1.90 14.67
N TYR A 93 5.38 2.37 15.35
CA TYR A 93 4.05 2.38 14.76
C TYR A 93 4.07 3.14 13.43
N ILE A 94 3.56 2.50 12.39
CA ILE A 94 3.31 3.07 11.08
C ILE A 94 1.78 3.07 10.92
N PRO A 95 1.16 4.18 10.50
CA PRO A 95 -0.21 4.15 10.02
C PRO A 95 -0.36 3.02 9.01
N VAL A 96 -1.56 2.47 8.87
CA VAL A 96 -1.89 1.34 8.00
C VAL A 96 -1.62 -0.06 8.54
N ILE A 97 -0.85 -0.22 9.62
CA ILE A 97 -0.54 -1.57 10.14
C ILE A 97 -1.79 -2.34 10.60
N VAL A 98 -2.74 -1.65 11.22
CA VAL A 98 -3.97 -2.27 11.72
C VAL A 98 -4.83 -2.73 10.55
N THR A 99 -5.05 -1.87 9.55
CA THR A 99 -5.81 -2.25 8.36
C THR A 99 -5.09 -3.32 7.54
N SER A 100 -3.75 -3.32 7.45
CA SER A 100 -3.00 -4.42 6.82
C SER A 100 -3.26 -5.76 7.49
N VAL A 101 -3.18 -5.82 8.82
CA VAL A 101 -3.40 -7.06 9.58
C VAL A 101 -4.84 -7.53 9.46
N LEU A 102 -5.82 -6.62 9.37
CA LEU A 102 -7.22 -6.97 9.19
C LEU A 102 -7.55 -7.43 7.76
N CYS A 103 -6.88 -6.86 6.74
CA CYS A 103 -7.14 -7.19 5.34
C CYS A 103 -6.41 -8.45 4.88
N LEU A 104 -5.21 -8.73 5.40
CA LEU A 104 -4.36 -9.84 4.93
C LEU A 104 -5.03 -11.24 5.03
N PRO A 105 -5.79 -11.59 6.10
CA PRO A 105 -6.46 -12.89 6.20
C PRO A 105 -7.42 -13.15 5.04
N TYR A 106 -8.13 -12.12 4.56
CA TYR A 106 -9.02 -12.26 3.41
C TYR A 106 -8.24 -12.57 2.13
N CYS A 107 -7.12 -11.87 1.90
CA CYS A 107 -6.24 -12.13 0.77
C CYS A 107 -5.72 -13.58 0.75
N ILE A 108 -5.48 -14.18 1.91
CA ILE A 108 -5.04 -15.58 2.02
C ILE A 108 -6.21 -16.55 1.81
N TRP A 109 -7.34 -16.29 2.47
CA TRP A 109 -8.51 -17.16 2.44
C TRP A 109 -9.04 -17.41 1.04
N VAL A 110 -9.00 -16.40 0.17
CA VAL A 110 -9.48 -16.50 -1.22
C VAL A 110 -8.71 -17.55 -2.06
N PHE A 111 -7.48 -17.93 -1.67
CA PHE A 111 -6.66 -18.90 -2.40
C PHE A 111 -6.59 -20.28 -1.73
N ILE A 112 -7.35 -20.51 -0.66
CA ILE A 112 -7.46 -21.81 0.05
C ILE A 112 -8.77 -22.47 -0.36
#